data_AF-A0A1X0NUV6-F1
#
_entry.id   AF-A0A1X0NUV6-F1
#
_cell.length_a   1.000
_cell.length_b   1.000
_cell.length_c   1.000
_cell.angle_alpha   90.00
_cell.angle_beta   90.00
_cell.angle_gamma   90.00
#
_symmetry.space_group_name_H-M   'P 1'
#
loop_
_entity.id
_entity.type
_entity.pdbx_description
1 polymer ?
#
loop_
_entity_poly.entity_id
_entity_poly.type
_entity_poly.pdbx_seq_one_letter_code
_entity_poly.pdbx_strand_id
1 'polypeptide(L)'
;MAQHPDKIKWKEHMSHGLSASQFGMALGLCGRVVDFVDYLRNIVGTELEFTGNASTSHGIVTEAKSRSLYELLTGNAVSDGGFFLTDDGLLGCSPDGRMFYRTNSQNGDSQPQVKGNISTIEVDTREKAVPTVKIPFRSKWQPQVHSTSSLESSSSSSPMQEKCRLLEIKSPFHSLYDGSKPAYQPFGIPQQYLCQMQGQMAIAGVDECDFFVYLDKPACQVVAWRVYRSQEFWEWAGPKLRQVSQWVRDGPPSWLNRSFEFDAFDFSKLVVEPLIFPYDITENAPIRDPRRFPFFERHPNPYESTTSLLLKDDQEALLRSLMNPVTRFLFYSETDSQTEDGMQKEECVLWCRSEKPIPESATVGISWNSLNVEKNSTNDIANWNMKVAVKKPLDFNNGIVICTVHNRQVKFNENNDNSISVRYFERLFFTSLLPLTTQSPALEAVAPSTVMDPLNDGCDDPSSRPETVNECSQRSFYFINETKRFDKRRRSCSISDDSVIIIENESTSRRSVSIEVCTLSQ
;
A
#
# COMPACT_ATOMS: atom_id res chain seq x y z
N MET A 1 -2.93 -9.91 11.55
CA MET A 1 -2.62 -8.51 11.88
C MET A 1 -2.25 -8.46 13.34
N ALA A 2 -1.18 -7.76 13.72
CA ALA A 2 -0.87 -7.56 15.13
C ALA A 2 -2.10 -6.87 15.76
N GLN A 3 -2.76 -7.53 16.71
CA GLN A 3 -3.95 -6.96 17.30
C GLN A 3 -3.53 -5.80 18.20
N HIS A 4 -4.13 -4.62 18.00
CA HIS A 4 -3.92 -3.47 18.87
C HIS A 4 -4.18 -3.89 20.34
N PRO A 5 -3.30 -3.57 21.30
CA PRO A 5 -3.43 -4.05 22.68
C PRO A 5 -4.80 -3.74 23.30
N ASP A 6 -5.35 -2.56 23.02
CA ASP A 6 -6.65 -2.17 23.55
C ASP A 6 -7.83 -2.92 22.90
N LYS A 7 -7.66 -3.44 21.66
CA LYS A 7 -8.65 -4.33 21.05
C LYS A 7 -8.72 -5.66 21.80
N ILE A 8 -7.57 -6.20 22.22
CA ILE A 8 -7.49 -7.44 23.01
C ILE A 8 -8.19 -7.22 24.35
N LYS A 9 -7.81 -6.17 25.09
CA LYS A 9 -8.47 -5.81 26.37
C LYS A 9 -9.97 -5.62 26.20
N TRP A 10 -10.40 -4.93 25.15
CA TRP A 10 -11.82 -4.76 24.88
C TRP A 10 -12.53 -6.10 24.63
N LYS A 11 -11.92 -7.02 23.86
CA LYS A 11 -12.48 -8.34 23.61
C LYS A 11 -12.59 -9.21 24.86
N GLU A 12 -11.69 -9.06 25.83
CA GLU A 12 -11.79 -9.72 27.14
C GLU A 12 -13.03 -9.27 27.92
N HIS A 13 -13.38 -7.98 27.85
CA HIS A 13 -14.53 -7.41 28.57
C HIS A 13 -15.84 -7.52 27.78
N MET A 14 -15.76 -7.48 26.44
CA MET A 14 -16.88 -7.44 25.50
C MET A 14 -16.74 -8.57 24.48
N SER A 15 -16.81 -9.81 24.95
CA SER A 15 -16.62 -11.02 24.12
C SER A 15 -17.55 -11.07 22.89
N HIS A 16 -18.78 -10.59 23.04
CA HIS A 16 -19.80 -10.51 21.99
C HIS A 16 -19.72 -9.24 21.11
N GLY A 17 -18.80 -8.32 21.41
CA GLY A 17 -18.60 -7.10 20.63
C GLY A 17 -18.07 -7.42 19.23
N LEU A 18 -18.38 -6.59 18.24
CA LEU A 18 -17.93 -6.79 16.84
C LEU A 18 -16.88 -5.77 16.45
N SER A 19 -15.75 -6.24 15.89
CA SER A 19 -14.76 -5.35 15.32
C SER A 19 -15.06 -5.05 13.84
N ALA A 20 -14.65 -3.89 13.32
CA ALA A 20 -14.97 -3.46 11.95
C ALA A 20 -14.58 -4.49 10.87
N SER A 21 -13.48 -5.22 11.06
CA SER A 21 -13.05 -6.29 10.13
C SER A 21 -14.04 -7.47 10.05
N GLN A 22 -14.98 -7.56 10.99
CA GLN A 22 -16.03 -8.59 11.04
C GLN A 22 -17.36 -8.11 10.46
N PHE A 23 -17.51 -6.81 10.15
CA PHE A 23 -18.80 -6.25 9.75
C PHE A 23 -19.33 -6.86 8.46
N GLY A 24 -18.47 -7.11 7.46
CA GLY A 24 -18.90 -7.76 6.23
C GLY A 24 -19.46 -9.17 6.45
N MET A 25 -18.87 -9.96 7.35
CA MET A 25 -19.39 -11.29 7.71
C MET A 25 -20.70 -11.20 8.50
N ALA A 26 -20.75 -10.30 9.49
CA ALA A 26 -21.94 -10.05 10.29
C ALA A 26 -23.14 -9.59 9.44
N LEU A 27 -22.90 -8.89 8.34
CA LEU A 27 -23.91 -8.44 7.39
C LEU A 27 -24.21 -9.45 6.26
N GLY A 28 -23.56 -10.63 6.25
CA GLY A 28 -23.84 -11.70 5.28
C GLY A 28 -23.12 -11.59 3.93
N LEU A 29 -22.09 -10.74 3.81
CA LEU A 29 -21.37 -10.51 2.54
C LEU A 29 -20.23 -11.50 2.27
N CYS A 30 -19.84 -12.26 3.30
CA CYS A 30 -18.76 -13.25 3.21
C CYS A 30 -19.11 -14.52 4.00
N GLY A 31 -20.30 -15.07 3.73
CA GLY A 31 -20.86 -16.22 4.42
C GLY A 31 -22.26 -15.94 4.96
N ARG A 32 -22.83 -16.91 5.67
CA ARG A 32 -24.18 -16.79 6.25
C ARG A 32 -24.12 -16.19 7.64
N VAL A 33 -25.09 -15.34 7.96
CA VAL A 33 -25.15 -14.66 9.27
C VAL A 33 -25.25 -15.67 10.41
N VAL A 34 -26.04 -16.74 10.25
CA VAL A 34 -26.18 -17.78 11.28
C VAL A 34 -24.87 -18.52 11.56
N ASP A 35 -24.10 -18.86 10.52
CA ASP A 35 -22.82 -19.56 10.66
C ASP A 35 -21.79 -18.63 11.35
N PHE A 36 -21.85 -17.32 11.09
CA PHE A 36 -20.99 -16.33 11.77
C PHE A 36 -21.35 -16.15 13.25
N VAL A 37 -22.65 -16.09 13.59
CA VAL A 37 -23.10 -16.03 14.99
C VAL A 37 -22.69 -17.29 15.75
N ASP A 38 -22.85 -18.46 15.15
CA ASP A 38 -22.44 -19.74 15.71
C ASP A 38 -20.93 -19.78 15.97
N TYR A 39 -20.12 -19.36 14.99
CA TYR A 39 -18.67 -19.25 15.13
C TYR A 39 -18.26 -18.37 16.32
N LEU A 40 -18.82 -17.17 16.45
CA LEU A 40 -18.47 -16.27 17.56
C LEU A 40 -18.89 -16.79 18.93
N ARG A 41 -19.97 -17.57 19.01
CA ARG A 41 -20.50 -18.08 20.28
C ARG A 41 -19.81 -19.35 20.75
N ASN A 42 -19.61 -20.27 19.81
CA ASN A 42 -19.30 -21.66 20.12
C ASN A 42 -17.88 -22.05 19.72
N ILE A 43 -17.20 -21.26 18.88
CA ILE A 43 -15.87 -21.58 18.35
C ILE A 43 -14.80 -20.61 18.87
N VAL A 44 -15.06 -19.30 18.94
CA VAL A 44 -14.09 -18.33 19.47
C VAL A 44 -13.79 -18.62 20.94
N GLY A 45 -12.52 -18.66 21.31
CA GLY A 45 -12.05 -19.07 22.64
C GLY A 45 -11.83 -20.58 22.81
N THR A 46 -12.08 -21.38 21.77
CA THR A 46 -11.77 -22.82 21.75
C THR A 46 -10.54 -23.11 20.90
N GLU A 47 -10.05 -24.35 20.92
CA GLU A 47 -8.99 -24.85 20.04
C GLU A 47 -9.36 -24.84 18.55
N LEU A 48 -10.65 -24.74 18.24
CA LEU A 48 -11.17 -24.65 16.86
C LEU A 48 -11.15 -23.21 16.33
N GLU A 49 -10.80 -22.23 17.16
CA GLU A 49 -10.69 -20.84 16.72
C GLU A 49 -9.64 -20.69 15.61
N PHE A 50 -10.01 -20.00 14.54
CA PHE A 50 -9.07 -19.65 13.48
C PHE A 50 -7.95 -18.74 14.03
N THR A 51 -6.75 -19.29 14.20
CA THR A 51 -5.56 -18.59 14.70
C THR A 51 -4.74 -17.91 13.61
N GLY A 52 -5.12 -18.08 12.33
CA GLY A 52 -4.45 -17.50 11.18
C GLY A 52 -4.07 -18.54 10.12
N ASN A 53 -3.69 -18.05 8.95
CA ASN A 53 -3.13 -18.85 7.86
C ASN A 53 -1.94 -18.11 7.24
N ALA A 54 -1.30 -18.71 6.22
CA ALA A 54 -0.17 -18.10 5.52
C ALA A 54 -0.49 -16.70 4.95
N SER A 55 -1.73 -16.45 4.51
CA SER A 55 -2.15 -15.11 4.04
C SER A 55 -2.23 -14.10 5.19
N THR A 56 -2.74 -14.50 6.36
CA THR A 56 -2.76 -13.63 7.55
C THR A 56 -1.35 -13.28 8.01
N SER A 57 -0.44 -14.26 8.04
CA SER A 57 0.97 -14.06 8.39
C SER A 57 1.68 -13.16 7.38
N HIS A 58 1.44 -13.36 6.08
CA HIS A 58 1.96 -12.50 5.03
C HIS A 58 1.51 -11.05 5.19
N GLY A 59 0.21 -10.83 5.46
CA GLY A 59 -0.32 -9.49 5.72
C GLY A 59 0.38 -8.81 6.90
N ILE A 60 0.62 -9.53 8.01
CA ILE A 60 1.36 -8.99 9.17
C ILE A 60 2.77 -8.55 8.78
N VAL A 61 3.51 -9.43 8.09
CA VAL A 61 4.92 -9.18 7.74
C VAL A 61 5.05 -8.01 6.76
N THR A 62 4.10 -7.88 5.83
CA THR A 62 4.17 -6.87 4.77
C THR A 62 3.52 -5.53 5.14
N GLU A 63 2.80 -5.43 6.26
CA GLU A 63 2.07 -4.22 6.65
C GLU A 63 2.98 -2.99 6.77
N ALA A 64 4.11 -3.10 7.49
CA ALA A 64 5.06 -1.99 7.66
C ALA A 64 5.64 -1.52 6.32
N LYS A 65 6.00 -2.47 5.44
CA LYS A 65 6.49 -2.21 4.08
C LYS A 65 5.43 -1.51 3.23
N SER A 66 4.19 -1.98 3.32
CA SER A 66 3.04 -1.39 2.61
C SER A 66 2.78 0.05 3.08
N ARG A 67 2.82 0.29 4.40
CA ARG A 67 2.67 1.62 5.00
C ARG A 67 3.77 2.56 4.52
N SER A 68 5.04 2.14 4.56
CA SER A 68 6.16 2.94 4.07
C SER A 68 6.03 3.29 2.58
N LEU A 69 5.55 2.36 1.75
CA LEU A 69 5.29 2.66 0.34
C LEU A 69 4.15 3.67 0.19
N TYR A 70 3.06 3.52 0.93
CA TYR A 70 1.96 4.49 0.94
C TYR A 70 2.45 5.91 1.33
N GLU A 71 3.25 6.03 2.38
CA GLU A 71 3.85 7.29 2.82
C GLU A 71 4.71 7.91 1.71
N LEU A 72 5.58 7.11 1.07
CA LEU A 72 6.42 7.56 -0.04
C LEU A 72 5.63 8.05 -1.26
N LEU A 73 4.57 7.33 -1.62
CA LEU A 73 3.77 7.65 -2.79
C LEU A 73 2.92 8.90 -2.57
N THR A 74 2.30 9.00 -1.39
CA THR A 74 1.35 10.08 -1.10
C THR A 74 1.99 11.33 -0.48
N GLY A 75 3.20 11.20 0.09
CA GLY A 75 3.84 12.26 0.87
C GLY A 75 3.15 12.53 2.22
N ASN A 76 2.19 11.70 2.63
CA ASN A 76 1.49 11.85 3.89
C ASN A 76 2.18 11.02 4.98
N ALA A 77 2.48 11.64 6.11
CA ALA A 77 2.93 10.92 7.30
C ALA A 77 1.76 10.13 7.91
N VAL A 78 1.99 8.85 8.22
CA VAL A 78 0.99 7.97 8.80
C VAL A 78 1.31 7.74 10.27
N SER A 79 0.40 8.16 11.13
CA SER A 79 0.41 7.84 12.56
C SER A 79 -0.26 6.49 12.85
N ASP A 80 0.02 5.90 14.01
CA ASP A 80 -0.68 4.72 14.50
C ASP A 80 -2.20 4.90 14.47
N GLY A 81 -2.93 3.85 14.07
CA GLY A 81 -4.37 3.89 13.90
C GLY A 81 -5.17 4.05 15.20
N GLY A 82 -4.66 3.54 16.32
CA GLY A 82 -5.38 3.46 17.59
C GLY A 82 -6.54 2.46 17.57
N PHE A 83 -7.33 2.47 18.65
CA PHE A 83 -8.55 1.68 18.79
C PHE A 83 -9.72 2.54 19.25
N PHE A 84 -10.84 2.45 18.54
CA PHE A 84 -12.03 3.27 18.80
C PHE A 84 -13.24 2.38 19.09
N LEU A 85 -14.13 2.90 19.93
CA LEU A 85 -15.36 2.24 20.33
C LEU A 85 -16.55 3.16 20.08
N THR A 86 -17.68 2.53 19.79
CA THR A 86 -19.00 3.17 19.87
C THR A 86 -19.36 3.49 21.32
N ASP A 87 -20.30 4.42 21.53
CA ASP A 87 -20.73 4.85 22.86
C ASP A 87 -21.26 3.71 23.75
N ASP A 88 -21.87 2.68 23.14
CA ASP A 88 -22.35 1.49 23.84
C ASP A 88 -21.27 0.40 24.04
N GLY A 89 -20.07 0.62 23.50
CA GLY A 89 -18.95 -0.32 23.55
C GLY A 89 -19.14 -1.63 22.77
N LEU A 90 -20.25 -1.81 22.04
CA LEU A 90 -20.55 -3.06 21.33
C LEU A 90 -19.78 -3.20 20.03
N LEU A 91 -19.50 -2.08 19.37
CA LEU A 91 -18.78 -2.05 18.10
C LEU A 91 -17.46 -1.31 18.27
N GLY A 92 -16.39 -1.87 17.71
CA GLY A 92 -15.05 -1.29 17.77
C GLY A 92 -14.31 -1.33 16.43
N CYS A 93 -13.29 -0.49 16.28
CA CYS A 93 -12.46 -0.48 15.08
C CYS A 93 -10.99 -0.14 15.40
N SER A 94 -10.09 -0.66 14.56
CA SER A 94 -8.65 -0.39 14.59
C SER A 94 -8.24 -0.16 13.15
N PRO A 95 -8.20 1.09 12.65
CA PRO A 95 -7.63 1.37 11.34
C PRO A 95 -6.13 1.08 11.33
N ASP A 96 -5.53 0.89 10.15
CA ASP A 96 -4.09 0.62 10.03
C ASP A 96 -3.24 1.88 10.14
N GLY A 97 -3.85 3.06 10.02
CA GLY A 97 -3.18 4.33 10.22
C GLY A 97 -4.10 5.53 10.21
N ARG A 98 -3.56 6.68 10.61
CA ARG A 98 -4.21 7.99 10.59
C ARG A 98 -3.30 9.03 9.97
N MET A 99 -3.89 9.91 9.18
CA MET A 99 -3.19 11.05 8.57
C MET A 99 -3.90 12.33 8.96
N PHE A 100 -3.11 13.35 9.31
CA PHE A 100 -3.61 14.66 9.68
C PHE A 100 -3.22 15.66 8.62
N TYR A 101 -4.19 16.46 8.17
CA TYR A 101 -3.96 17.49 7.17
C TYR A 101 -4.74 18.76 7.51
N ARG A 102 -4.17 19.89 7.08
CA ARG A 102 -4.78 21.21 7.31
C ARG A 102 -5.67 21.54 6.12
N THR A 103 -6.92 21.91 6.39
CA THR A 103 -7.74 22.58 5.38
C THR A 103 -7.53 24.08 5.50
N ASN A 104 -7.03 24.69 4.43
CA ASN A 104 -6.98 26.14 4.33
C ASN A 104 -8.42 26.64 4.14
N SER A 105 -9.13 26.90 5.25
CA SER A 105 -10.50 27.43 5.24
C SER A 105 -10.61 28.88 4.73
N GLN A 106 -9.59 29.39 4.04
CA GLN A 106 -9.53 30.80 3.62
C GLN A 106 -10.27 31.12 2.33
N ASN A 107 -10.68 30.13 1.55
CA ASN A 107 -11.62 30.35 0.46
C ASN A 107 -12.96 29.81 0.91
N GLY A 108 -13.91 30.70 1.20
CA GLY A 108 -15.32 30.40 1.48
C GLY A 108 -16.06 29.81 0.28
N ASP A 109 -15.41 28.91 -0.46
CA ASP A 109 -15.99 28.14 -1.53
C ASP A 109 -16.84 27.04 -0.91
N SER A 110 -18.14 27.33 -0.90
CA SER A 110 -19.22 26.35 -1.03
C SER A 110 -18.75 25.08 -1.72
N GLN A 111 -19.06 23.91 -1.16
CA GLN A 111 -18.79 22.59 -1.76
C GLN A 111 -18.92 22.61 -3.30
N PRO A 112 -18.02 21.92 -4.03
CA PRO A 112 -18.01 21.98 -5.48
C PRO A 112 -19.29 21.35 -6.04
N GLN A 113 -20.24 22.18 -6.46
CA GLN A 113 -21.07 21.83 -7.60
C GLN A 113 -20.18 21.91 -8.83
N VAL A 114 -19.96 20.75 -9.47
CA VAL A 114 -19.19 20.61 -10.70
C VAL A 114 -19.79 21.49 -11.79
N LYS A 115 -19.19 22.66 -12.06
CA LYS A 115 -19.22 23.41 -13.34
C LYS A 115 -18.10 24.46 -13.33
N GLY A 116 -17.22 24.36 -14.33
CA GLY A 116 -15.92 25.04 -14.34
C GLY A 116 -15.94 26.51 -14.73
N ASN A 117 -14.87 27.21 -14.31
CA ASN A 117 -13.99 28.06 -15.13
C ASN A 117 -12.81 28.54 -14.27
N ILE A 118 -11.62 28.65 -14.86
CA ILE A 118 -10.32 28.87 -14.20
C ILE A 118 -9.90 30.35 -14.32
N SER A 119 -9.42 30.95 -13.23
CA SER A 119 -8.55 32.12 -13.27
C SER A 119 -7.46 32.08 -12.19
N THR A 120 -6.27 32.50 -12.57
CA THR A 120 -4.94 32.39 -11.94
C THR A 120 -4.71 33.36 -10.78
N ILE A 121 -4.03 32.95 -9.69
CA ILE A 121 -3.53 33.83 -8.61
C ILE A 121 -2.14 33.37 -8.09
N GLU A 122 -1.29 34.35 -7.79
CA GLU A 122 0.12 34.31 -7.34
C GLU A 122 0.32 33.89 -5.87
N VAL A 123 1.51 33.37 -5.55
CA VAL A 123 1.91 32.77 -4.24
C VAL A 123 2.82 33.72 -3.46
N ASP A 124 2.49 33.98 -2.19
CA ASP A 124 3.32 34.72 -1.21
C ASP A 124 3.88 33.76 -0.15
N THR A 125 5.18 33.82 0.13
CA THR A 125 5.94 32.92 1.00
C THR A 125 6.28 33.57 2.34
N ARG A 126 5.72 33.06 3.44
CA ARG A 126 6.23 33.31 4.81
C ARG A 126 6.28 32.03 5.64
N GLU A 127 7.45 31.79 6.21
CA GLU A 127 7.80 30.69 7.09
C GLU A 127 7.05 30.76 8.43
N LYS A 128 6.61 29.60 8.95
CA LYS A 128 6.09 29.46 10.31
C LYS A 128 6.62 28.20 10.98
N ALA A 129 7.08 28.38 12.22
CA ALA A 129 7.56 27.35 13.12
C ALA A 129 6.51 26.28 13.44
N VAL A 130 6.96 25.04 13.65
CA VAL A 130 6.16 23.85 13.98
C VAL A 130 5.72 23.91 15.45
N PRO A 131 4.41 23.96 15.75
CA PRO A 131 3.93 23.86 17.13
C PRO A 131 3.65 22.39 17.50
N THR A 132 4.10 21.97 18.67
CA THR A 132 3.71 20.70 19.29
C THR A 132 2.28 20.84 19.82
N VAL A 133 1.30 20.26 19.12
CA VAL A 133 -0.12 20.34 19.49
C VAL A 133 -0.53 19.10 20.30
N LYS A 134 -1.09 19.31 21.48
CA LYS A 134 -1.81 18.27 22.24
C LYS A 134 -3.17 18.04 21.57
N ILE A 135 -3.36 16.87 20.96
CA ILE A 135 -4.59 16.49 20.25
C ILE A 135 -5.73 16.31 21.27
N PRO A 136 -6.84 17.07 21.20
CA PRO A 136 -7.94 16.94 22.15
C PRO A 136 -8.95 15.89 21.68
N PHE A 137 -8.59 14.60 21.77
CA PHE A 137 -9.63 13.58 21.88
C PHE A 137 -10.10 13.55 23.33
N ARG A 138 -11.13 14.35 23.64
CA ARG A 138 -11.87 14.16 24.89
C ARG A 138 -12.73 12.90 24.71
N SER A 139 -12.28 11.77 25.26
CA SER A 139 -13.21 10.75 25.72
C SER A 139 -14.18 11.45 26.67
N LYS A 140 -15.43 11.66 26.24
CA LYS A 140 -16.44 12.36 27.05
C LYS A 140 -16.89 11.43 28.18
N TRP A 141 -16.10 11.32 29.24
CA TRP A 141 -16.55 10.84 30.54
C TRP A 141 -15.86 11.64 31.66
N GLN A 142 -16.32 12.87 31.85
CA GLN A 142 -16.33 13.54 33.15
C GLN A 142 -17.60 14.40 33.26
N PRO A 143 -18.43 14.21 34.31
CA PRO A 143 -19.52 15.12 34.62
C PRO A 143 -18.98 16.53 34.90
N GLN A 144 -19.44 17.53 34.15
CA GLN A 144 -19.06 18.93 34.34
C GLN A 144 -19.61 19.43 35.68
N VAL A 145 -18.72 19.63 36.65
CA VAL A 145 -18.96 20.52 37.78
C VAL A 145 -18.69 21.95 37.29
N HIS A 146 -19.71 22.81 37.35
CA HIS A 146 -19.61 24.21 36.98
C HIS A 146 -18.70 24.96 37.96
N SER A 147 -17.60 25.53 37.45
CA SER A 147 -16.80 26.54 38.16
C SER A 147 -16.68 27.78 37.27
N THR A 148 -17.28 28.87 37.73
CA THR A 148 -17.31 30.20 37.13
C THR A 148 -16.09 31.03 37.51
N SER A 149 -15.35 31.55 36.52
CA SER A 149 -14.53 32.79 36.52
C SER A 149 -13.49 32.71 35.37
N SER A 150 -12.97 33.76 34.73
CA SER A 150 -13.45 35.05 34.21
C SER A 150 -12.22 35.72 33.52
N LEU A 151 -12.43 36.46 32.42
CA LEU A 151 -11.54 37.44 31.73
C LEU A 151 -10.31 36.89 30.97
N GLU A 152 -10.29 36.80 29.63
CA GLU A 152 -10.16 37.84 28.57
C GLU A 152 -8.71 38.27 28.24
N SER A 153 -8.18 37.75 27.12
CA SER A 153 -7.42 38.54 26.13
C SER A 153 -7.60 37.89 24.75
N SER A 154 -8.26 38.61 23.85
CA SER A 154 -8.91 38.11 22.64
C SER A 154 -8.01 38.29 21.40
N SER A 155 -7.14 37.32 21.14
CA SER A 155 -6.67 37.04 19.78
C SER A 155 -7.58 35.98 19.17
N SER A 156 -8.62 36.42 18.45
CA SER A 156 -9.61 35.56 17.80
C SER A 156 -9.04 34.85 16.57
N SER A 157 -7.93 34.13 16.70
CA SER A 157 -7.52 33.18 15.68
C SER A 157 -8.51 32.01 15.74
N SER A 158 -9.45 31.96 14.80
CA SER A 158 -10.31 30.80 14.62
C SER A 158 -9.43 29.54 14.64
N PRO A 159 -9.72 28.55 15.52
CA PRO A 159 -8.88 27.38 15.65
C PRO A 159 -8.76 26.71 14.28
N MET A 160 -7.53 26.58 13.78
CA MET A 160 -7.27 25.87 12.53
C MET A 160 -7.83 24.45 12.69
N GLN A 161 -8.83 24.10 11.89
CA GLN A 161 -9.44 22.79 11.95
C GLN A 161 -8.52 21.79 11.24
N GLU A 162 -7.85 20.95 12.04
CA GLU A 162 -7.10 19.82 11.54
C GLU A 162 -8.08 18.71 11.18
N LYS A 163 -8.04 18.24 9.92
CA LYS A 163 -8.83 17.10 9.47
C LYS A 163 -8.01 15.82 9.62
N CYS A 164 -8.70 14.72 9.89
CA CYS A 164 -8.13 13.39 10.00
C CYS A 164 -8.72 12.49 8.91
N ARG A 165 -7.87 11.67 8.30
CA ARG A 165 -8.24 10.59 7.38
C ARG A 165 -7.66 9.27 7.88
N LEU A 166 -8.39 8.17 7.70
CA LEU A 166 -7.91 6.82 8.03
C LEU A 166 -7.15 6.18 6.88
N LEU A 167 -6.32 5.19 7.20
CA LEU A 167 -5.69 4.29 6.25
C LEU A 167 -6.10 2.85 6.57
N GLU A 168 -6.50 2.10 5.54
CA GLU A 168 -6.70 0.66 5.58
C GLU A 168 -5.80 0.01 4.53
N ILE A 169 -4.93 -0.91 4.97
CA ILE A 169 -3.93 -1.59 4.16
C ILE A 169 -4.34 -3.04 3.97
N LYS A 170 -4.25 -3.53 2.72
CA LYS A 170 -4.34 -4.95 2.43
C LYS A 170 -3.16 -5.41 1.61
N SER A 171 -2.57 -6.53 2.02
CA SER A 171 -1.46 -7.15 1.32
C SER A 171 -1.83 -8.57 0.89
N PRO A 172 -2.51 -8.74 -0.26
CA PRO A 172 -2.91 -10.06 -0.73
C PRO A 172 -1.69 -10.87 -1.17
N PHE A 173 -1.79 -12.20 -1.12
CA PHE A 173 -0.65 -13.09 -1.35
C PHE A 173 -0.33 -13.36 -2.83
N HIS A 174 -1.36 -13.41 -3.69
CA HIS A 174 -1.21 -13.91 -5.07
C HIS A 174 -1.43 -12.85 -6.14
N SER A 175 -2.37 -11.92 -5.92
CA SER A 175 -2.74 -10.91 -6.90
C SER A 175 -3.46 -9.74 -6.23
N LEU A 176 -3.37 -8.57 -6.84
CA LEU A 176 -4.27 -7.45 -6.54
C LEU A 176 -5.73 -7.86 -6.74
N TYR A 177 -6.64 -7.18 -6.04
CA TYR A 177 -8.07 -7.45 -6.17
C TYR A 177 -8.56 -7.24 -7.60
N ASP A 178 -9.22 -8.28 -8.11
CA ASP A 178 -9.78 -8.32 -9.46
C ASP A 178 -11.25 -7.87 -9.43
N GLY A 179 -11.52 -6.71 -10.03
CA GLY A 179 -12.84 -6.14 -10.15
C GLY A 179 -13.83 -6.97 -10.97
N SER A 180 -13.39 -8.02 -11.67
CA SER A 180 -14.30 -8.93 -12.38
C SER A 180 -15.26 -9.70 -11.45
N LYS A 181 -14.93 -9.79 -10.15
CA LYS A 181 -15.76 -10.49 -9.17
C LYS A 181 -17.00 -9.66 -8.79
N PRO A 182 -18.22 -10.25 -8.81
CA PRO A 182 -19.44 -9.54 -8.44
C PRO A 182 -19.38 -8.90 -7.04
N ALA A 183 -18.79 -9.60 -6.06
CA ALA A 183 -18.62 -9.11 -4.70
C ALA A 183 -17.67 -7.90 -4.58
N TYR A 184 -17.00 -7.49 -5.66
CA TYR A 184 -16.06 -6.36 -5.68
C TYR A 184 -16.66 -5.16 -6.43
N GLN A 185 -17.84 -5.32 -7.05
CA GLN A 185 -18.53 -4.24 -7.74
C GLN A 185 -19.19 -3.28 -6.73
N PRO A 186 -19.26 -1.98 -7.07
CA PRO A 186 -18.92 -1.38 -8.36
C PRO A 186 -17.49 -0.83 -8.49
N PHE A 187 -16.69 -0.87 -7.42
CA PHE A 187 -15.42 -0.12 -7.35
C PHE A 187 -14.15 -0.95 -7.56
N GLY A 188 -14.28 -2.28 -7.65
CA GLY A 188 -13.15 -3.21 -7.58
C GLY A 188 -12.64 -3.44 -6.15
N ILE A 189 -13.39 -3.00 -5.13
CA ILE A 189 -13.10 -3.20 -3.71
C ILE A 189 -14.04 -4.28 -3.18
N PRO A 190 -13.53 -5.35 -2.55
CA PRO A 190 -14.38 -6.35 -1.89
C PRO A 190 -15.36 -5.70 -0.90
N GLN A 191 -16.65 -6.00 -1.02
CA GLN A 191 -17.72 -5.36 -0.24
C GLN A 191 -17.53 -5.47 1.27
N GLN A 192 -16.96 -6.58 1.76
CA GLN A 192 -16.62 -6.73 3.18
C GLN A 192 -15.61 -5.68 3.69
N TYR A 193 -14.69 -5.24 2.83
CA TYR A 193 -13.74 -4.17 3.17
C TYR A 193 -14.38 -2.78 3.07
N LEU A 194 -15.36 -2.58 2.18
CA LEU A 194 -16.21 -1.38 2.21
C LEU A 194 -16.96 -1.28 3.54
N CYS A 195 -17.55 -2.38 4.02
CA CYS A 195 -18.20 -2.40 5.34
C CYS A 195 -17.22 -2.11 6.48
N GLN A 196 -16.00 -2.66 6.41
CA GLN A 196 -14.95 -2.40 7.39
C GLN A 196 -14.60 -0.91 7.44
N MET A 197 -14.30 -0.29 6.30
CA MET A 197 -13.91 1.13 6.24
C MET A 197 -15.04 2.07 6.63
N GLN A 198 -16.26 1.81 6.16
CA GLN A 198 -17.43 2.60 6.57
C GLN A 198 -17.69 2.52 8.08
N GLY A 199 -17.53 1.32 8.65
CA GLY A 199 -17.57 1.11 10.09
C GLY A 199 -16.47 1.86 10.84
N GLN A 200 -15.22 1.78 10.36
CA GLN A 200 -14.09 2.53 10.92
C GLN A 200 -14.36 4.03 10.94
N MET A 201 -14.80 4.59 9.80
CA MET A 201 -15.12 6.02 9.67
C MET A 201 -16.27 6.48 10.58
N ALA A 202 -17.33 5.67 10.67
CA ALA A 202 -18.47 5.98 11.52
C ALA A 202 -18.11 5.98 13.01
N ILE A 203 -17.29 5.02 13.46
CA ILE A 203 -16.88 4.87 14.86
C ILE A 203 -15.83 5.92 15.24
N ALA A 204 -14.85 6.17 14.37
CA ALA A 204 -13.78 7.15 14.63
C ALA A 204 -14.21 8.61 14.43
N GLY A 205 -15.40 8.85 13.86
CA GLY A 205 -15.91 10.20 13.62
C GLY A 205 -15.14 10.95 12.54
N VAL A 206 -14.74 10.25 11.47
CA VAL A 206 -13.93 10.78 10.37
C VAL A 206 -14.62 10.55 9.03
N ASP A 207 -14.33 11.39 8.05
CA ASP A 207 -15.09 11.45 6.79
C ASP A 207 -14.46 10.66 5.64
N GLU A 208 -13.20 10.26 5.77
CA GLU A 208 -12.40 9.70 4.68
C GLU A 208 -11.54 8.53 5.17
N CYS A 209 -11.38 7.53 4.31
CA CYS A 209 -10.45 6.42 4.47
C CYS A 209 -9.77 6.12 3.13
N ASP A 210 -8.44 6.10 3.12
CA ASP A 210 -7.68 5.62 1.98
C ASP A 210 -7.54 4.09 2.08
N PHE A 211 -7.98 3.37 1.04
CA PHE A 211 -7.83 1.92 0.90
C PHE A 211 -6.60 1.64 0.04
N PHE A 212 -5.53 1.13 0.64
CA PHE A 212 -4.26 0.87 -0.03
C PHE A 212 -4.00 -0.62 -0.16
N VAL A 213 -3.76 -1.10 -1.37
CA VAL A 213 -3.50 -2.52 -1.64
C VAL A 213 -2.11 -2.68 -2.21
N TYR A 214 -1.30 -3.50 -1.53
CA TYR A 214 0.10 -3.76 -1.86
C TYR A 214 0.33 -5.25 -2.12
N LEU A 215 0.74 -5.60 -3.32
CA LEU A 215 1.20 -6.95 -3.65
C LEU A 215 2.72 -6.97 -3.59
N ASP A 216 3.30 -7.74 -2.68
CA ASP A 216 4.77 -7.85 -2.55
C ASP A 216 5.37 -8.83 -3.57
N LYS A 217 4.67 -9.95 -3.80
CA LYS A 217 5.07 -11.07 -4.67
C LYS A 217 3.86 -11.59 -5.44
N PRO A 218 4.02 -12.16 -6.66
CA PRO A 218 5.29 -12.38 -7.38
C PRO A 218 5.88 -11.12 -8.01
N ALA A 219 5.09 -10.06 -8.15
CA ALA A 219 5.52 -8.74 -8.60
C ALA A 219 5.12 -7.70 -7.54
N CYS A 220 5.92 -6.65 -7.43
CA CYS A 220 5.64 -5.52 -6.56
C CYS A 220 4.59 -4.62 -7.24
N GLN A 221 3.33 -4.70 -6.81
CA GLN A 221 2.22 -3.96 -7.43
C GLN A 221 1.43 -3.17 -6.40
N VAL A 222 0.84 -2.05 -6.83
CA VAL A 222 0.03 -1.18 -5.98
C VAL A 222 -1.25 -0.70 -6.65
N VAL A 223 -2.27 -0.46 -5.85
CA VAL A 223 -3.51 0.25 -6.23
C VAL A 223 -4.14 0.86 -4.99
N ALA A 224 -4.78 2.03 -5.13
CA ALA A 224 -5.43 2.69 -4.01
C ALA A 224 -6.68 3.48 -4.39
N TRP A 225 -7.60 3.56 -3.43
CA TRP A 225 -8.84 4.31 -3.52
C TRP A 225 -8.96 5.25 -2.32
N ARG A 226 -9.70 6.34 -2.49
CA ARG A 226 -10.25 7.13 -1.39
C ARG A 226 -11.73 6.83 -1.26
N VAL A 227 -12.14 6.39 -0.08
CA VAL A 227 -13.53 6.08 0.27
C VAL A 227 -14.04 7.15 1.22
N TYR A 228 -15.21 7.71 0.91
CA TYR A 228 -15.85 8.70 1.77
C TYR A 228 -16.92 8.05 2.65
N ARG A 229 -17.08 8.57 3.86
CA ARG A 229 -18.09 8.13 4.81
C ARG A 229 -19.49 8.31 4.24
N SER A 230 -20.30 7.27 4.33
CA SER A 230 -21.72 7.29 3.98
C SER A 230 -22.56 7.16 5.25
N GLN A 231 -23.29 8.24 5.57
CA GLN A 231 -24.24 8.23 6.67
C GLN A 231 -25.40 7.23 6.41
N GLU A 232 -25.87 7.16 5.16
CA GLU A 232 -26.91 6.20 4.73
C GLU A 232 -26.47 4.75 4.95
N PHE A 233 -25.22 4.40 4.60
CA PHE A 233 -24.68 3.07 4.89
C PHE A 233 -24.69 2.78 6.39
N TRP A 234 -24.25 3.74 7.22
CA TRP A 234 -24.16 3.52 8.66
C TRP A 234 -25.54 3.40 9.33
N GLU A 235 -26.53 4.15 8.87
CA GLU A 235 -27.93 4.02 9.29
C GLU A 235 -28.50 2.64 8.95
N TRP A 236 -28.11 2.07 7.81
CA TRP A 236 -28.48 0.71 7.44
C TRP A 236 -27.72 -0.36 8.24
N ALA A 237 -26.39 -0.26 8.37
CA ALA A 237 -25.52 -1.28 8.95
C ALA A 237 -25.50 -1.27 10.47
N GLY A 238 -25.43 -0.09 11.09
CA GLY A 238 -25.22 0.09 12.53
C GLY A 238 -26.22 -0.65 13.42
N PRO A 239 -27.55 -0.55 13.15
CA PRO A 239 -28.56 -1.30 13.89
C PRO A 239 -28.44 -2.83 13.71
N LYS A 240 -28.15 -3.30 12.49
CA LYS A 240 -27.99 -4.73 12.18
C LYS A 240 -26.78 -5.34 12.88
N LEU A 241 -25.65 -4.62 12.89
CA LEU A 241 -24.44 -5.05 13.59
C LEU A 241 -24.68 -5.19 15.10
N ARG A 242 -25.43 -4.26 15.71
CA ARG A 242 -25.83 -4.36 17.12
C ARG A 242 -26.76 -5.55 17.36
N GLN A 243 -27.69 -5.79 16.45
CA GLN A 243 -28.58 -6.95 16.51
C GLN A 243 -27.80 -8.27 16.44
N VAL A 244 -26.81 -8.38 15.55
CA VAL A 244 -25.92 -9.55 15.48
C VAL A 244 -25.12 -9.70 16.78
N SER A 245 -24.57 -8.62 17.33
CA SER A 245 -23.88 -8.65 18.63
C SER A 245 -24.80 -9.12 19.77
N GLN A 246 -26.08 -8.73 19.75
CA GLN A 246 -27.09 -9.24 20.69
C GLN A 246 -27.36 -10.72 20.48
N TRP A 247 -27.48 -11.22 19.25
CA TRP A 247 -27.61 -12.67 18.99
C TRP A 247 -26.39 -13.46 19.46
N VAL A 248 -25.19 -12.89 19.32
CA VAL A 248 -23.96 -13.49 19.86
C VAL A 248 -23.99 -13.52 21.39
N ARG A 249 -24.57 -12.52 22.06
CA ARG A 249 -24.70 -12.50 23.52
C ARG A 249 -25.80 -13.42 24.03
N ASP A 250 -27.02 -13.19 23.58
CA ASP A 250 -28.27 -13.73 24.15
C ASP A 250 -28.67 -15.07 23.53
N GLY A 251 -28.07 -15.41 22.39
CA GLY A 251 -28.44 -16.56 21.57
C GLY A 251 -29.22 -16.13 20.32
N PRO A 252 -29.01 -16.79 19.17
CA PRO A 252 -29.77 -16.49 17.97
C PRO A 252 -31.25 -16.86 18.17
N PRO A 253 -32.18 -16.10 17.60
CA PRO A 253 -33.59 -16.47 17.63
C PRO A 253 -33.82 -17.75 16.82
N SER A 254 -34.84 -18.54 17.16
CA SER A 254 -35.11 -19.85 16.52
C SER A 254 -35.38 -19.77 15.01
N TRP A 255 -35.78 -18.60 14.51
CA TRP A 255 -35.98 -18.37 13.08
C TRP A 255 -34.69 -18.00 12.34
N LEU A 256 -33.59 -17.67 13.03
CA LEU A 256 -32.30 -17.37 12.39
C LEU A 256 -31.71 -18.68 11.87
N ASN A 257 -31.88 -18.91 10.58
CA ASN A 257 -31.42 -20.11 9.90
C ASN A 257 -30.56 -19.73 8.68
N ARG A 258 -30.13 -20.74 7.91
CA ARG A 258 -29.19 -20.55 6.79
C ARG A 258 -29.75 -19.78 5.59
N SER A 259 -31.06 -19.58 5.49
CA SER A 259 -31.69 -18.71 4.48
C SER A 259 -31.91 -17.28 4.96
N PHE A 260 -31.55 -16.95 6.20
CA PHE A 260 -31.66 -15.57 6.68
C PHE A 260 -30.65 -14.67 5.98
N GLU A 261 -31.15 -13.56 5.45
CA GLU A 261 -30.38 -12.48 4.88
C GLU A 261 -30.97 -11.15 5.35
N PHE A 262 -30.12 -10.15 5.58
CA PHE A 262 -30.57 -8.79 5.75
C PHE A 262 -30.95 -8.19 4.39
N ASP A 263 -31.83 -7.19 4.39
CA ASP A 263 -32.08 -6.38 3.18
C ASP A 263 -30.76 -5.80 2.66
N ALA A 264 -30.51 -5.97 1.36
CA ALA A 264 -29.27 -5.58 0.72
C ALA A 264 -29.07 -4.05 0.72
N PHE A 265 -27.80 -3.63 0.86
CA PHE A 265 -27.40 -2.25 0.64
C PHE A 265 -26.89 -2.05 -0.79
N ASP A 266 -27.29 -0.96 -1.43
CA ASP A 266 -26.77 -0.58 -2.74
C ASP A 266 -25.41 0.14 -2.59
N PHE A 267 -24.34 -0.63 -2.76
CA PHE A 267 -22.96 -0.11 -2.67
C PHE A 267 -22.64 0.96 -3.73
N SER A 268 -23.43 1.11 -4.80
CA SER A 268 -23.22 2.17 -5.79
C SER A 268 -23.50 3.58 -5.26
N LYS A 269 -24.19 3.68 -4.11
CA LYS A 269 -24.43 4.94 -3.40
C LYS A 269 -23.21 5.47 -2.64
N LEU A 270 -22.17 4.65 -2.47
CA LEU A 270 -20.94 5.10 -1.84
C LEU A 270 -20.16 6.02 -2.78
N VAL A 271 -19.49 7.02 -2.21
CA VAL A 271 -18.57 7.88 -2.95
C VAL A 271 -17.16 7.33 -2.81
N VAL A 272 -16.55 6.99 -3.94
CA VAL A 272 -15.19 6.43 -4.04
C VAL A 272 -14.45 7.10 -5.18
N GLU A 273 -13.20 7.46 -4.96
CA GLU A 273 -12.32 8.09 -5.96
C GLU A 273 -11.02 7.28 -6.13
N PRO A 274 -10.42 7.26 -7.34
CA PRO A 274 -9.09 6.68 -7.52
C PRO A 274 -8.05 7.54 -6.81
N LEU A 275 -7.18 6.90 -6.04
CA LEU A 275 -6.06 7.57 -5.36
C LEU A 275 -4.72 7.23 -6.03
N ILE A 276 -4.47 5.94 -6.25
CA ILE A 276 -3.29 5.44 -6.97
C ILE A 276 -3.82 4.46 -8.01
N PHE A 277 -3.62 4.78 -9.28
CA PHE A 277 -3.99 3.89 -10.38
C PHE A 277 -3.12 2.63 -10.34
N PRO A 278 -3.66 1.46 -10.72
CA PRO A 278 -2.92 0.20 -10.75
C PRO A 278 -1.55 0.32 -11.41
N TYR A 279 -0.49 -0.04 -10.69
CA TYR A 279 0.89 0.11 -11.15
C TYR A 279 1.73 -1.09 -10.74
N ASP A 280 2.59 -1.54 -11.67
CA ASP A 280 3.60 -2.57 -11.43
C ASP A 280 4.96 -1.90 -11.25
N ILE A 281 5.44 -1.87 -10.01
CA ILE A 281 6.72 -1.26 -9.62
C ILE A 281 7.89 -2.12 -10.10
N THR A 282 7.70 -3.45 -10.20
CA THR A 282 8.72 -4.36 -10.72
C THR A 282 9.00 -4.07 -12.20
N GLU A 283 7.94 -4.06 -13.00
CA GLU A 283 8.01 -3.76 -14.44
C GLU A 283 8.14 -2.26 -14.76
N ASN A 284 7.99 -1.42 -13.73
CA ASN A 284 7.94 0.03 -13.85
C ASN A 284 6.92 0.51 -14.90
N ALA A 285 5.70 -0.03 -14.83
CA ALA A 285 4.66 0.22 -15.81
C ALA A 285 3.24 0.26 -15.21
N PRO A 286 2.34 1.10 -15.74
CA PRO A 286 0.91 1.04 -15.43
C PRO A 286 0.28 -0.31 -15.78
N ILE A 287 -0.63 -0.82 -14.93
CA ILE A 287 -1.41 -2.02 -15.22
C ILE A 287 -2.69 -1.60 -15.97
N ARG A 288 -2.78 -1.95 -17.25
CA ARG A 288 -3.84 -1.48 -18.18
C ARG A 288 -4.90 -2.51 -18.51
N ASP A 289 -5.21 -3.42 -17.59
CA ASP A 289 -6.27 -4.41 -17.83
C ASP A 289 -7.64 -3.87 -17.35
N PRO A 290 -8.49 -3.35 -18.27
CA PRO A 290 -9.79 -2.78 -17.89
C PRO A 290 -10.75 -3.84 -17.36
N ARG A 291 -10.50 -5.14 -17.62
CA ARG A 291 -11.34 -6.23 -17.07
C ARG A 291 -11.05 -6.43 -15.59
N ARG A 292 -9.80 -6.26 -15.19
CA ARG A 292 -9.36 -6.35 -13.78
C ARG A 292 -9.67 -5.08 -13.00
N PHE A 293 -9.61 -3.92 -13.65
CA PHE A 293 -9.78 -2.61 -12.99
C PHE A 293 -10.83 -1.71 -13.66
N PRO A 294 -12.08 -2.18 -13.84
CA PRO A 294 -13.10 -1.44 -14.60
C PRO A 294 -13.53 -0.12 -13.94
N PHE A 295 -13.28 0.05 -12.64
CA PHE A 295 -13.50 1.31 -11.94
C PHE A 295 -12.55 2.40 -12.44
N PHE A 296 -11.24 2.10 -12.50
CA PHE A 296 -10.20 3.07 -12.88
C PHE A 296 -10.31 3.48 -14.35
N GLU A 297 -10.80 2.60 -15.22
CA GLU A 297 -11.03 2.90 -16.64
C GLU A 297 -12.02 4.07 -16.86
N ARG A 298 -12.89 4.34 -15.88
CA ARG A 298 -13.86 5.45 -15.95
C ARG A 298 -13.26 6.80 -15.60
N HIS A 299 -12.01 6.83 -15.14
CA HIS A 299 -11.31 8.03 -14.71
C HIS A 299 -10.12 8.30 -15.64
N PRO A 300 -9.79 9.58 -15.91
CA PRO A 300 -8.59 9.91 -16.68
C PRO A 300 -7.34 9.35 -15.99
N ASN A 301 -6.62 8.48 -16.70
CA ASN A 301 -5.40 7.86 -16.17
C ASN A 301 -4.27 8.91 -16.15
N PRO A 302 -3.77 9.31 -14.96
CA PRO A 302 -2.72 10.33 -14.85
C PRO A 302 -1.40 9.88 -15.48
N TYR A 303 -1.22 8.58 -15.73
CA TYR A 303 0.00 8.02 -16.32
C TYR A 303 0.04 8.09 -17.85
N GLU A 304 -1.09 8.40 -18.51
CA GLU A 304 -1.19 8.41 -19.97
C GLU A 304 -1.19 9.81 -20.58
N SER A 305 -1.44 10.84 -19.77
CA SER A 305 -1.40 12.22 -20.25
C SER A 305 0.03 12.62 -20.57
N THR A 306 0.38 12.58 -21.85
CA THR A 306 1.59 13.23 -22.41
C THR A 306 1.55 14.75 -22.22
N THR A 307 0.38 15.31 -21.91
CA THR A 307 0.22 16.73 -21.63
C THR A 307 0.54 16.97 -20.14
N SER A 308 1.83 17.00 -19.82
CA SER A 308 2.37 17.31 -18.49
C SER A 308 1.83 18.64 -17.92
N LEU A 309 1.42 19.59 -18.76
CA LEU A 309 0.93 20.91 -18.38
C LEU A 309 -0.41 20.94 -17.61
N LEU A 310 -1.15 19.83 -17.54
CA LEU A 310 -2.47 19.78 -16.88
C LEU A 310 -2.50 18.85 -15.65
N LEU A 311 -1.41 18.16 -15.33
CA LEU A 311 -1.35 17.36 -14.13
C LEU A 311 -1.27 18.29 -12.92
N LYS A 312 -2.05 18.00 -11.88
CA LYS A 312 -1.87 18.64 -10.58
C LYS A 312 -0.49 18.23 -10.05
N ASP A 313 0.21 19.14 -9.38
CA ASP A 313 1.56 18.90 -8.81
C ASP A 313 1.65 17.58 -8.04
N ASP A 314 0.60 17.21 -7.32
CA ASP A 314 0.52 15.95 -6.56
C ASP A 314 0.52 14.69 -7.43
N GLN A 315 -0.13 14.73 -8.59
CA GLN A 315 -0.19 13.58 -9.52
C GLN A 315 1.15 13.38 -10.21
N GLU A 316 1.81 14.47 -10.59
CA GLU A 316 3.15 14.41 -11.15
C GLU A 316 4.15 13.87 -10.11
N ALA A 317 4.08 14.35 -8.88
CA ALA A 317 4.91 13.85 -7.79
C ALA A 317 4.68 12.36 -7.52
N LEU A 318 3.44 11.89 -7.54
CA LEU A 318 3.10 10.48 -7.40
C LEU A 318 3.70 9.63 -8.54
N LEU A 319 3.52 10.05 -9.80
CA LEU A 319 4.07 9.33 -10.95
C LEU A 319 5.60 9.29 -10.91
N ARG A 320 6.24 10.41 -10.56
CA ARG A 320 7.69 10.47 -10.35
C ARG A 320 8.13 9.50 -9.25
N SER A 321 7.39 9.40 -8.14
CA SER A 321 7.69 8.42 -7.08
C SER A 321 7.57 6.98 -7.57
N LEU A 322 6.50 6.64 -8.30
CA LEU A 322 6.28 5.29 -8.84
C LEU A 322 7.39 4.88 -9.82
N MET A 323 7.80 5.82 -10.68
CA MET A 323 8.83 5.60 -11.69
C MET A 323 10.27 5.69 -11.15
N ASN A 324 10.46 6.13 -9.90
CA ASN A 324 11.77 6.38 -9.36
C ASN A 324 12.53 5.06 -9.13
N PRO A 325 13.78 4.91 -9.64
CA PRO A 325 14.57 3.70 -9.41
C PRO A 325 14.86 3.41 -7.93
N VAL A 326 14.93 4.43 -7.07
CA VAL A 326 15.09 4.29 -5.61
C VAL A 326 13.86 3.62 -5.01
N THR A 327 12.65 3.97 -5.44
CA THR A 327 11.41 3.29 -5.02
C THR A 327 11.49 1.80 -5.37
N ARG A 328 11.85 1.48 -6.61
CA ARG A 328 12.00 0.07 -7.00
C ARG A 328 13.08 -0.63 -6.17
N PHE A 329 14.25 -0.02 -5.99
CA PHE A 329 15.32 -0.59 -5.15
C PHE A 329 14.87 -0.90 -3.72
N LEU A 330 14.14 0.02 -3.09
CA LEU A 330 13.65 -0.12 -1.72
C LEU A 330 12.60 -1.22 -1.61
N PHE A 331 11.59 -1.22 -2.50
CA PHE A 331 10.40 -2.06 -2.33
C PHE A 331 10.41 -3.37 -3.12
N TYR A 332 11.10 -3.43 -4.26
CA TYR A 332 11.25 -4.68 -5.00
C TYR A 332 12.42 -5.49 -4.43
N SER A 333 12.17 -6.74 -4.07
CA SER A 333 13.23 -7.70 -3.78
C SER A 333 13.38 -8.60 -4.99
N GLU A 334 14.48 -8.45 -5.74
CA GLU A 334 14.97 -9.52 -6.60
C GLU A 334 15.08 -10.73 -5.68
N THR A 335 14.26 -11.73 -5.98
CA THR A 335 13.90 -12.86 -5.14
C THR A 335 15.04 -13.33 -4.26
N ASP A 336 14.69 -13.68 -3.01
CA ASP A 336 15.47 -14.45 -2.04
C ASP A 336 16.05 -15.71 -2.72
N SER A 337 17.09 -15.55 -3.54
CA SER A 337 17.92 -16.62 -4.04
C SER A 337 18.51 -17.20 -2.78
N GLN A 338 17.91 -18.29 -2.34
CA GLN A 338 18.16 -18.95 -1.06
C GLN A 338 19.64 -19.26 -0.96
N THR A 339 20.42 -18.33 -0.43
CA THR A 339 21.67 -18.67 0.22
C THR A 339 21.24 -19.32 1.53
N GLU A 340 20.98 -20.63 1.45
CA GLU A 340 20.71 -21.49 2.62
C GLU A 340 21.92 -21.56 3.57
N ASP A 341 23.10 -21.16 3.09
CA ASP A 341 24.25 -20.90 3.94
C ASP A 341 24.07 -19.55 4.62
N GLY A 342 24.02 -19.55 5.96
CA GLY A 342 23.86 -18.39 6.84
C GLY A 342 24.98 -17.33 6.76
N MET A 343 25.45 -17.02 5.55
CA MET A 343 26.24 -15.84 5.24
C MET A 343 25.43 -14.60 5.59
N GLN A 344 26.11 -13.67 6.28
CA GLN A 344 25.56 -12.37 6.63
C GLN A 344 25.04 -11.70 5.35
N LYS A 345 23.75 -11.36 5.34
CA LYS A 345 23.10 -10.70 4.20
C LYS A 345 23.83 -9.38 3.95
N GLU A 346 24.61 -9.31 2.89
CA GLU A 346 25.37 -8.11 2.55
C GLU A 346 24.41 -6.91 2.44
N GLU A 347 24.79 -5.77 3.02
CA GLU A 347 24.02 -4.55 2.94
C GLU A 347 23.86 -4.14 1.46
N CYS A 348 22.64 -4.16 0.97
CA CYS A 348 22.34 -3.67 -0.37
C CYS A 348 22.34 -2.13 -0.35
N VAL A 349 23.18 -1.51 -1.18
CA VAL A 349 23.33 -0.05 -1.25
C VAL A 349 23.12 0.43 -2.69
N LEU A 350 22.29 1.46 -2.87
CA LEU A 350 22.11 2.16 -4.13
C LEU A 350 22.79 3.53 -4.08
N TRP A 351 23.79 3.72 -4.93
CA TRP A 351 24.47 5.01 -5.05
C TRP A 351 23.71 5.95 -5.96
N CYS A 352 23.45 7.17 -5.49
CA CYS A 352 22.69 8.20 -6.17
C CYS A 352 23.44 9.54 -6.21
N ARG A 353 23.05 10.40 -7.16
CA ARG A 353 23.31 11.85 -7.15
C ARG A 353 21.99 12.57 -6.85
N SER A 354 22.04 13.70 -6.14
CA SER A 354 20.87 14.58 -6.00
C SER A 354 20.87 15.60 -7.13
N GLU A 355 19.76 15.77 -7.87
CA GLU A 355 19.67 16.80 -8.92
C GLU A 355 19.31 18.19 -8.40
N LYS A 356 18.57 18.24 -7.30
CA LYS A 356 18.08 19.47 -6.71
C LYS A 356 18.69 19.66 -5.32
N PRO A 357 18.90 20.91 -4.88
CA PRO A 357 19.14 21.17 -3.47
C PRO A 357 17.98 20.56 -2.68
N ILE A 358 18.30 19.81 -1.63
CA ILE A 358 17.30 19.21 -0.75
C ILE A 358 16.48 20.39 -0.19
N PRO A 359 15.14 20.42 -0.38
CA PRO A 359 14.32 21.52 0.12
C PRO A 359 14.58 21.73 1.61
N GLU A 360 14.71 22.97 2.07
CA GLU A 360 14.89 23.26 3.50
C GLU A 360 13.78 22.63 4.35
N SER A 361 12.57 22.48 3.80
CA SER A 361 11.47 21.78 4.47
C SER A 361 11.78 20.30 4.78
N ALA A 362 12.52 19.61 3.90
CA ALA A 362 12.94 18.23 4.13
C ALA A 362 14.04 18.14 5.21
N THR A 363 14.79 19.23 5.45
CA THR A 363 15.82 19.23 6.51
C THR A 363 15.22 19.15 7.92
N VAL A 364 13.95 19.54 8.10
CA VAL A 364 13.26 19.42 9.40
C VAL A 364 12.93 17.96 9.72
N GLY A 365 12.66 17.13 8.70
CA GLY A 365 12.43 15.69 8.85
C GLY A 365 13.71 14.85 8.88
N ILE A 366 14.82 15.39 8.40
CA ILE A 366 16.13 14.73 8.40
C ILE A 366 16.79 14.91 9.77
N SER A 367 16.83 13.83 10.55
CA SER A 367 17.65 13.79 11.76
C SER A 367 19.11 13.61 11.36
N TRP A 368 19.88 14.70 11.41
CA TRP A 368 21.32 14.67 11.27
C TRP A 368 21.95 14.22 12.58
N ASN A 369 22.45 12.99 12.62
CA ASN A 369 23.25 12.55 13.76
C ASN A 369 24.64 13.20 13.62
N SER A 370 24.95 14.18 14.48
CA SER A 370 26.32 14.63 14.79
C SER A 370 27.10 15.44 13.75
N LEU A 371 26.50 15.91 12.65
CA LEU A 371 27.17 16.87 11.78
C LEU A 371 27.19 18.25 12.45
N ASN A 372 28.27 18.54 13.18
CA ASN A 372 28.72 19.90 13.55
C ASN A 372 29.09 20.68 12.28
N VAL A 373 28.14 20.83 11.35
CA VAL A 373 28.22 21.83 10.30
C VAL A 373 27.86 23.12 11.00
N GLU A 374 28.87 23.85 11.43
CA GLU A 374 28.71 25.23 11.89
C GLU A 374 27.82 25.94 10.86
N LYS A 375 26.72 26.55 11.33
CA LYS A 375 25.67 27.22 10.54
C LYS A 375 26.16 28.39 9.66
N ASN A 376 27.46 28.54 9.46
CA ASN A 376 28.09 29.73 8.90
C ASN A 376 28.28 29.70 7.36
N SER A 377 27.90 28.64 6.63
CA SER A 377 27.80 28.71 5.16
C SER A 377 26.64 27.91 4.57
N THR A 378 25.42 28.36 4.82
CA THR A 378 24.24 27.93 4.03
C THR A 378 24.41 28.18 2.51
N ASN A 379 25.34 29.05 2.11
CA ASN A 379 25.66 29.30 0.71
C ASN A 379 26.58 28.23 0.06
N ASP A 380 27.37 27.46 0.82
CA ASP A 380 28.19 26.37 0.24
C ASP A 380 27.36 25.09 -0.01
N ILE A 381 26.15 25.06 0.54
CA ILE A 381 25.18 23.97 0.37
C ILE A 381 24.51 24.01 -1.02
N ALA A 382 24.70 25.07 -1.81
CA ALA A 382 24.12 25.14 -3.16
C ALA A 382 24.89 24.33 -4.23
N ASN A 383 26.14 23.90 -3.97
CA ASN A 383 27.00 23.22 -4.95
C ASN A 383 27.00 21.67 -4.80
N TRP A 384 25.82 21.06 -4.88
CA TRP A 384 25.64 19.65 -4.51
C TRP A 384 25.76 18.66 -5.67
N ASN A 385 27.00 18.36 -6.06
CA ASN A 385 27.36 17.06 -6.65
C ASN A 385 27.59 16.01 -5.55
N MET A 386 26.70 15.94 -4.56
CA MET A 386 26.79 14.99 -3.46
C MET A 386 26.43 13.59 -3.94
N LYS A 387 27.25 12.61 -3.56
CA LYS A 387 26.92 11.19 -3.73
C LYS A 387 26.19 10.72 -2.48
N VAL A 388 24.99 10.16 -2.66
CA VAL A 388 24.17 9.63 -1.58
C VAL A 388 24.11 8.11 -1.74
N ALA A 389 24.54 7.38 -0.72
CA ALA A 389 24.38 5.94 -0.63
C ALA A 389 23.07 5.65 0.10
N VAL A 390 22.05 5.18 -0.61
CA VAL A 390 20.76 4.76 -0.03
C VAL A 390 20.88 3.30 0.40
N LYS A 391 20.80 3.04 1.71
CA LYS A 391 20.84 1.66 2.23
C LYS A 391 19.44 1.05 2.20
N LYS A 392 19.30 -0.13 1.60
CA LYS A 392 18.04 -0.88 1.66
C LYS A 392 17.83 -1.37 3.09
N PRO A 393 16.69 -1.07 3.73
CA PRO A 393 16.48 -1.50 5.10
C PRO A 393 16.19 -3.00 5.15
N LEU A 394 16.59 -3.63 6.26
CA LEU A 394 16.30 -5.05 6.53
C LEU A 394 14.81 -5.28 6.84
N ASP A 395 14.18 -4.31 7.50
CA ASP A 395 12.74 -4.26 7.77
C ASP A 395 12.21 -2.82 7.67
N PHE A 396 10.89 -2.66 7.60
CA PHE A 396 10.24 -1.37 7.41
C PHE A 396 9.60 -0.82 8.69
N ASN A 397 9.85 -1.43 9.85
CA ASN A 397 9.12 -1.13 11.09
C ASN A 397 9.38 0.28 11.62
N ASN A 398 10.57 0.83 11.34
CA ASN A 398 10.95 2.16 11.81
C ASN A 398 10.44 3.30 10.93
N GLY A 399 9.91 3.00 9.74
CA GLY A 399 9.47 4.01 8.77
C GLY A 399 10.57 4.98 8.34
N ILE A 400 11.83 4.53 8.37
CA ILE A 400 13.04 5.32 8.06
C ILE A 400 13.92 4.55 7.09
N VAL A 401 14.57 5.27 6.18
CA VAL A 401 15.68 4.81 5.34
C VAL A 401 16.96 5.51 5.79
N ILE A 402 18.03 4.74 5.97
CA ILE A 402 19.36 5.29 6.27
C ILE A 402 20.07 5.62 4.96
N CYS A 403 20.54 6.84 4.82
CA CYS A 403 21.35 7.27 3.69
C CYS A 403 22.70 7.79 4.18
N THR A 404 23.81 7.47 3.49
CA THR A 404 25.14 8.02 3.80
C THR A 404 25.54 9.06 2.75
N VAL A 405 25.95 10.25 3.19
CA VAL A 405 26.28 11.37 2.31
C VAL A 405 27.80 11.49 2.16
N HIS A 406 28.28 11.42 0.91
CA HIS A 406 29.71 11.50 0.58
C HIS A 406 30.04 12.81 -0.14
N ASN A 407 30.89 13.64 0.49
CA ASN A 407 31.45 14.86 -0.09
C ASN A 407 32.85 14.58 -0.64
N ARG A 408 33.08 14.88 -1.92
CA ARG A 408 34.37 14.62 -2.62
C ARG A 408 35.52 15.49 -2.10
N GLN A 409 35.24 16.61 -1.44
CA GLN A 409 36.26 17.60 -1.06
C GLN A 409 36.84 17.40 0.35
N VAL A 410 36.21 16.59 1.20
CA VAL A 410 36.67 16.37 2.58
C VAL A 410 37.36 15.01 2.66
N LYS A 411 38.66 14.99 2.97
CA LYS A 411 39.36 13.74 3.31
C LYS A 411 38.67 13.16 4.54
N PHE A 412 37.94 12.06 4.33
CA PHE A 412 37.17 11.41 5.38
C PHE A 412 38.11 10.85 6.45
N ASN A 413 37.85 11.23 7.69
CA ASN A 413 38.32 10.48 8.85
C ASN A 413 37.32 9.32 8.99
N GLU A 414 37.79 8.07 9.00
CA GLU A 414 36.95 6.86 8.92
C GLU A 414 35.91 6.73 10.06
N ASN A 415 36.00 7.58 11.09
CA ASN A 415 35.14 7.53 12.28
C ASN A 415 33.91 8.47 12.25
N ASN A 416 33.76 9.34 11.25
CA ASN A 416 32.56 10.20 11.16
C ASN A 416 31.57 9.61 10.16
N ASP A 417 30.59 8.86 10.68
CA ASP A 417 29.49 8.34 9.89
C ASP A 417 28.53 9.49 9.52
N ASN A 418 28.64 9.98 8.28
CA ASN A 418 27.76 11.02 7.72
C ASN A 418 26.41 10.40 7.29
N SER A 419 25.78 9.66 8.20
CA SER A 419 24.50 9.01 7.98
C SER A 419 23.34 9.96 8.34
N ILE A 420 22.33 9.96 7.49
CA ILE A 420 21.06 10.65 7.69
C ILE A 420 19.93 9.64 7.74
N SER A 421 18.97 9.91 8.63
CA SER A 421 17.72 9.16 8.72
C SER A 421 16.63 9.93 7.97
N VAL A 422 16.07 9.32 6.92
CA VAL A 422 15.04 9.93 6.10
C VAL A 422 13.73 9.16 6.23
N ARG A 423 12.64 9.86 6.53
CA ARG A 423 11.29 9.27 6.61
C ARG A 423 10.71 9.03 5.22
N TYR A 424 9.93 7.97 5.03
CA TYR A 424 9.36 7.66 3.71
C TYR A 424 8.45 8.76 3.16
N PHE A 425 7.70 9.47 4.01
CA PHE A 425 6.85 10.58 3.58
C PHE A 425 7.65 11.79 3.04
N GLU A 426 8.99 11.83 3.18
CA GLU A 426 9.87 12.83 2.55
C GLU A 426 10.03 12.55 1.04
N ARG A 427 8.90 12.48 0.34
CA ARG A 427 8.77 12.11 -1.06
C ARG A 427 9.68 12.93 -1.99
N LEU A 428 9.85 14.22 -1.68
CA LEU A 428 10.69 15.13 -2.48
C LEU A 428 12.17 14.74 -2.42
N PHE A 429 12.65 14.22 -1.29
CA PHE A 429 14.03 13.73 -1.18
C PHE A 429 14.25 12.54 -2.10
N PHE A 430 13.40 11.51 -2.02
CA PHE A 430 13.58 10.30 -2.83
C PHE A 430 13.43 10.58 -4.32
N THR A 431 12.47 11.43 -4.70
CA THR A 431 12.25 11.79 -6.11
C THR A 431 13.35 12.67 -6.70
N SER A 432 14.18 13.33 -5.88
CA SER A 432 15.35 14.09 -6.35
C SER A 432 16.62 13.25 -6.52
N LEU A 433 16.60 11.99 -6.09
CA LEU A 433 17.73 11.07 -6.23
C LEU A 433 17.70 10.39 -7.59
N LEU A 434 18.84 10.47 -8.29
CA LEU A 434 19.11 9.70 -9.49
C LEU A 434 20.20 8.66 -9.24
N PRO A 435 19.98 7.39 -9.58
CA PRO A 435 21.03 6.39 -9.50
C PRO A 435 22.26 6.83 -10.30
N LEU A 436 23.43 6.66 -9.71
CA LEU A 436 24.66 6.62 -10.48
C LEU A 436 24.60 5.32 -11.26
N THR A 437 24.47 5.41 -12.59
CA THR A 437 24.72 4.25 -13.45
C THR A 437 26.08 3.70 -13.02
N THR A 438 26.08 2.48 -12.47
CA THR A 438 27.30 1.70 -12.36
C THR A 438 27.90 1.77 -13.74
N GLN A 439 29.02 2.49 -13.88
CA GLN A 439 29.82 2.38 -15.08
C GLN A 439 30.12 0.89 -15.14
N SER A 440 29.41 0.17 -16.02
CA SER A 440 29.75 -1.21 -16.33
C SER A 440 31.25 -1.17 -16.53
N PRO A 441 32.05 -1.92 -15.76
CA PRO A 441 33.49 -1.88 -15.91
C PRO A 441 33.76 -2.11 -17.38
N ALA A 442 34.17 -1.04 -18.07
CA ALA A 442 34.41 -1.11 -19.49
C ALA A 442 35.51 -2.15 -19.61
N LEU A 443 35.21 -3.25 -20.28
CA LEU A 443 36.22 -4.15 -20.83
C LEU A 443 37.08 -3.28 -21.75
N GLU A 444 38.13 -2.66 -21.21
CA GLU A 444 39.28 -2.20 -21.96
C GLU A 444 39.97 -3.44 -22.51
N ALA A 445 39.39 -4.02 -23.56
CA ALA A 445 40.07 -4.97 -24.41
C ALA A 445 41.17 -4.18 -25.15
N VAL A 446 42.39 -4.27 -24.62
CA VAL A 446 43.62 -3.92 -25.34
C VAL A 446 43.71 -4.84 -26.55
N ALA A 447 43.39 -4.32 -27.73
CA ALA A 447 43.64 -5.02 -28.99
C ALA A 447 45.15 -4.97 -29.29
N PRO A 448 45.84 -6.12 -29.50
CA PRO A 448 47.20 -6.10 -30.02
C PRO A 448 47.16 -5.89 -31.53
N SER A 449 47.80 -4.80 -31.96
CA SER A 449 48.11 -4.48 -33.35
C SER A 449 49.23 -5.38 -33.87
N THR A 450 48.93 -6.24 -34.84
CA THR A 450 49.96 -6.83 -35.73
C THR A 450 49.37 -7.00 -37.13
N VAL A 451 49.81 -6.15 -38.07
CA VAL A 451 49.63 -6.34 -39.51
C VAL A 451 51.01 -6.42 -40.14
N MET A 452 51.30 -7.57 -40.76
CA MET A 452 52.36 -7.76 -41.76
C MET A 452 51.67 -8.39 -42.97
N ASP A 453 51.68 -7.65 -44.07
CA ASP A 453 51.41 -8.07 -45.45
C ASP A 453 52.76 -8.41 -46.13
N PRO A 454 52.83 -8.88 -47.40
CA PRO A 454 51.90 -9.70 -48.19
C PRO A 454 52.65 -10.85 -48.93
N LEU A 455 51.96 -11.70 -49.71
CA LEU A 455 52.37 -12.14 -51.07
C LEU A 455 51.46 -13.24 -51.68
N ASN A 456 50.96 -12.89 -52.87
CA ASN A 456 50.89 -13.63 -54.15
C ASN A 456 49.83 -14.68 -54.54
N ASP A 457 49.42 -14.47 -55.80
CA ASP A 457 48.97 -15.36 -56.88
C ASP A 457 47.54 -15.94 -56.90
N GLY A 458 46.72 -15.38 -57.79
CA GLY A 458 46.65 -15.91 -59.16
C GLY A 458 45.44 -16.76 -59.56
N CYS A 459 44.74 -16.27 -60.60
CA CYS A 459 44.00 -16.98 -61.65
C CYS A 459 42.48 -17.27 -61.51
N ASP A 460 41.77 -16.59 -62.43
CA ASP A 460 40.81 -17.10 -63.43
C ASP A 460 39.32 -17.41 -63.13
N ASP A 461 38.51 -16.55 -63.76
CA ASP A 461 37.31 -16.76 -64.60
C ASP A 461 35.88 -16.87 -63.99
N PRO A 462 34.84 -16.32 -64.68
CA PRO A 462 33.59 -15.87 -64.07
C PRO A 462 32.38 -16.76 -64.44
N SER A 463 31.37 -16.79 -63.58
CA SER A 463 29.98 -16.95 -64.03
C SER A 463 28.94 -16.58 -62.96
N SER A 464 27.87 -15.95 -63.44
CA SER A 464 26.53 -15.77 -62.85
C SER A 464 26.33 -14.92 -61.57
N ARG A 465 25.98 -13.63 -61.79
CA ARG A 465 24.69 -12.93 -61.50
C ARG A 465 23.90 -13.18 -60.19
N PRO A 466 23.12 -12.18 -59.70
CA PRO A 466 23.44 -11.47 -58.47
C PRO A 466 22.47 -11.76 -57.31
N GLU A 467 23.03 -11.86 -56.11
CA GLU A 467 22.33 -11.56 -54.85
C GLU A 467 22.52 -10.09 -54.51
N THR A 468 21.43 -9.39 -54.16
CA THR A 468 21.50 -8.13 -53.44
C THR A 468 21.04 -8.38 -52.01
N VAL A 469 22.02 -8.32 -51.14
CA VAL A 469 21.90 -8.16 -49.70
C VAL A 469 21.44 -6.72 -49.42
N ASN A 470 20.52 -6.56 -48.47
CA ASN A 470 20.66 -5.46 -47.52
C ASN A 470 20.38 -6.01 -46.12
N GLU A 471 21.45 -6.10 -45.35
CA GLU A 471 21.50 -6.35 -43.92
C GLU A 471 20.92 -5.16 -43.16
N CYS A 472 20.16 -5.41 -42.10
CA CYS A 472 20.49 -4.80 -40.81
C CYS A 472 19.94 -5.62 -39.63
N SER A 473 20.89 -6.18 -38.89
CA SER A 473 20.93 -6.46 -37.46
C SER A 473 19.87 -7.35 -36.80
N GLN A 474 20.32 -8.57 -36.53
CA GLN A 474 19.79 -9.53 -35.57
C GLN A 474 20.04 -9.08 -34.12
N ARG A 475 19.03 -9.25 -33.26
CA ARG A 475 19.14 -9.95 -31.96
C ARG A 475 17.73 -10.20 -31.43
N SER A 476 17.22 -11.40 -31.68
CA SER A 476 15.99 -11.93 -31.08
C SER A 476 16.38 -13.08 -30.17
N PHE A 477 16.03 -13.02 -28.89
CA PHE A 477 15.87 -14.22 -28.07
C PHE A 477 14.42 -14.67 -28.21
N TYR A 478 14.20 -15.80 -28.90
CA TYR A 478 12.93 -16.52 -28.87
C TYR A 478 12.98 -17.52 -27.71
N PHE A 479 12.05 -17.41 -26.77
CA PHE A 479 11.67 -18.55 -25.93
C PHE A 479 10.35 -19.13 -26.45
N ILE A 480 10.43 -20.40 -26.84
CA ILE A 480 9.30 -21.26 -27.18
C ILE A 480 8.53 -21.52 -25.88
N ASN A 481 7.34 -20.94 -25.75
CA ASN A 481 6.38 -21.34 -24.72
C ASN A 481 5.64 -22.58 -25.23
N GLU A 482 5.98 -23.76 -24.70
CA GLU A 482 5.15 -24.96 -24.84
C GLU A 482 3.84 -24.76 -24.05
N THR A 483 2.82 -24.25 -24.74
CA THR A 483 1.44 -24.39 -24.29
C THR A 483 1.01 -25.85 -24.44
N LYS A 484 0.99 -26.62 -23.35
CA LYS A 484 0.20 -27.86 -23.29
C LYS A 484 -1.29 -27.51 -23.31
N ARG A 485 -1.88 -27.55 -24.50
CA ARG A 485 -3.33 -27.63 -24.71
C ARG A 485 -3.83 -28.95 -24.10
N PHE A 486 -4.65 -28.86 -23.05
CA PHE A 486 -5.49 -29.98 -22.64
C PHE A 486 -6.78 -29.94 -23.47
N ASP A 487 -6.86 -30.87 -24.42
CA ASP A 487 -8.01 -31.09 -25.29
C ASP A 487 -9.08 -31.88 -24.50
N LYS A 488 -10.10 -31.21 -23.95
CA LYS A 488 -11.23 -31.87 -23.30
C LYS A 488 -12.29 -32.24 -24.34
N ARG A 489 -12.16 -33.45 -24.89
CA ARG A 489 -13.24 -34.10 -25.65
C ARG A 489 -14.44 -34.32 -24.73
N ARG A 490 -15.59 -33.79 -25.12
CA ARG A 490 -16.91 -34.08 -24.57
C ARG A 490 -17.21 -35.59 -24.71
N ARG A 491 -17.41 -36.26 -23.58
CA ARG A 491 -18.27 -37.45 -23.49
C ARG A 491 -19.30 -37.20 -22.39
N SER A 492 -20.56 -37.27 -22.80
CA SER A 492 -21.75 -37.24 -21.96
C SER A 492 -21.86 -38.55 -21.18
N CYS A 493 -21.80 -38.47 -19.85
CA CYS A 493 -22.36 -39.47 -18.94
C CYS A 493 -23.00 -38.73 -17.76
N SER A 494 -24.29 -38.98 -17.57
CA SER A 494 -25.07 -38.66 -16.38
C SER A 494 -24.56 -39.46 -15.18
N ILE A 495 -24.37 -38.84 -14.01
CA ILE A 495 -24.39 -39.47 -12.68
C ILE A 495 -24.67 -38.40 -11.61
N SER A 496 -25.31 -38.88 -10.55
CA SER A 496 -26.05 -38.29 -9.42
C SER A 496 -25.24 -37.51 -8.38
N ASP A 497 -26.00 -36.82 -7.53
CA ASP A 497 -25.60 -36.12 -6.30
C ASP A 497 -24.76 -37.00 -5.37
N ASP A 498 -23.48 -36.65 -5.24
CA ASP A 498 -22.64 -36.67 -4.04
C ASP A 498 -21.18 -36.45 -4.48
N SER A 499 -20.65 -35.24 -4.27
CA SER A 499 -19.27 -34.89 -4.61
C SER A 499 -18.44 -34.68 -3.36
N VAL A 500 -17.51 -35.59 -3.10
CA VAL A 500 -16.42 -35.47 -2.12
C VAL A 500 -15.29 -34.65 -2.75
N ILE A 501 -14.85 -33.59 -2.09
CA ILE A 501 -13.64 -32.83 -2.50
C ILE A 501 -12.43 -33.52 -1.88
N ILE A 502 -11.60 -34.13 -2.73
CA ILE A 502 -10.28 -34.65 -2.36
C ILE A 502 -9.28 -33.50 -2.53
N ILE A 503 -8.59 -33.12 -1.46
CA ILE A 503 -7.44 -32.22 -1.52
C ILE A 503 -6.18 -33.09 -1.42
N GLU A 504 -5.45 -33.21 -2.52
CA GLU A 504 -4.10 -33.79 -2.51
C GLU A 504 -3.13 -32.77 -1.91
N ASN A 505 -2.45 -33.16 -0.82
CA ASN A 505 -1.25 -32.47 -0.36
C ASN A 505 -0.04 -33.31 -0.76
N GLU A 506 0.76 -32.81 -1.69
CA GLU A 506 2.09 -33.34 -1.94
C GLU A 506 3.00 -32.93 -0.78
N SER A 507 3.43 -33.90 0.03
CA SER A 507 4.63 -33.76 0.84
C SER A 507 5.57 -34.94 0.59
N THR A 508 6.78 -34.60 0.20
CA THR A 508 7.89 -35.52 -0.03
C THR A 508 8.49 -35.91 1.32
N SER A 509 8.15 -37.08 1.86
CA SER A 509 9.06 -38.05 2.50
C SER A 509 8.31 -39.11 3.33
N ARG A 510 8.35 -40.35 2.84
CA ARG A 510 8.27 -41.66 3.53
C ARG A 510 7.21 -41.89 4.64
N ARG A 511 6.15 -42.60 4.20
CA ARG A 511 5.49 -43.80 4.78
C ARG A 511 4.98 -43.75 6.25
N SER A 512 3.75 -43.29 6.41
CA SER A 512 2.61 -44.09 6.91
C SER A 512 1.30 -43.35 6.59
N VAL A 513 0.31 -44.06 6.04
CA VAL A 513 -1.03 -43.52 5.78
C VAL A 513 -1.93 -44.05 6.90
N SER A 514 -2.37 -43.17 7.80
CA SER A 514 -3.52 -43.42 8.67
C SER A 514 -4.70 -42.64 8.12
N ILE A 515 -5.71 -43.36 7.65
CA ILE A 515 -7.00 -42.80 7.23
C ILE A 515 -7.88 -42.76 8.47
N GLU A 516 -8.22 -41.57 8.95
CA GLU A 516 -9.25 -41.38 9.97
C GLU A 516 -10.49 -40.78 9.29
N VAL A 517 -11.52 -41.60 9.12
CA VAL A 517 -12.83 -41.18 8.60
C VAL A 517 -13.62 -40.64 9.78
N CYS A 518 -13.72 -39.33 9.92
CA CYS A 518 -14.72 -38.72 10.80
C CYS A 518 -16.01 -38.48 10.02
N THR A 519 -16.98 -39.38 10.18
CA THR A 519 -18.38 -39.10 9.85
C THR A 519 -18.93 -38.13 10.90
N LEU A 520 -19.30 -36.91 10.49
CA LEU A 520 -20.15 -36.06 11.31
C LEU A 520 -21.58 -36.63 11.28
N SER A 521 -22.11 -36.94 12.45
CA SER A 521 -23.50 -37.37 12.63
C SER A 521 -24.47 -36.24 12.29
N GLN A 522 -25.61 -36.66 11.74
CA GLN A 522 -26.73 -35.88 11.20
C GLN A 522 -27.18 -34.67 12.03
#